data_AF-A0A2A5YAN0-F1
#
_entry.id   AF-A0A2A5YAN0-F1
#
_cell.length_a   1.000
_cell.length_b   1.000
_cell.length_c   1.000
_cell.angle_alpha   90.00
_cell.angle_beta   90.00
_cell.angle_gamma   90.00
#
_symmetry.space_group_name_H-M   'P 1'
#
loop_
_entity.id
_entity.type
_entity.pdbx_description
1 polymer ?
#
loop_
_entity_poly.entity_id
_entity_poly.type
_entity_poly.pdbx_seq_one_letter_code
_entity_poly.pdbx_strand_id
1 'polypeptide(L)'
;MRRMKHQTLARFLPISTVLGGAAFLAACAGDPVYVACPEITAPPEGTAAFRKIDVTGEVIDVRMNGVRGLCQPVDGGTRVDVAIGLKMKRPAAESFAGGVAEVEVMAFIIDADDKVVRTDTVLYKTGFRDGMRIVYPVAEYSDELSDGQRLVLALVPEL
;
A
#
# COMPACT_ATOMS: atom_id res chain seq x y z
N MET A 1 -5.67 57.89 -74.17
CA MET A 1 -6.43 57.67 -72.91
C MET A 1 -5.52 57.96 -71.72
N ARG A 2 -6.06 58.68 -70.70
CA ARG A 2 -5.75 58.71 -69.25
C ARG A 2 -4.33 58.38 -68.74
N ARG A 3 -3.80 58.95 -67.65
CA ARG A 3 -3.98 60.14 -66.78
C ARG A 3 -2.87 59.95 -65.73
N MET A 4 -2.22 61.03 -65.30
CA MET A 4 -1.27 61.05 -64.16
C MET A 4 -1.86 60.42 -62.88
N LYS A 5 -0.99 59.89 -61.98
CA LYS A 5 -0.87 60.40 -60.59
C LYS A 5 0.17 59.65 -59.73
N HIS A 6 0.96 60.45 -59.01
CA HIS A 6 1.67 60.14 -57.75
C HIS A 6 0.74 59.54 -56.68
N GLN A 7 1.28 58.72 -55.77
CA GLN A 7 1.41 59.06 -54.34
C GLN A 7 1.98 57.91 -53.49
N THR A 8 2.94 58.28 -52.64
CA THR A 8 3.50 57.61 -51.46
C THR A 8 2.43 57.31 -50.40
N LEU A 9 2.55 56.21 -49.65
CA LEU A 9 2.14 56.19 -48.24
C LEU A 9 2.72 54.97 -47.48
N ALA A 10 3.57 55.28 -46.50
CA ALA A 10 4.00 54.38 -45.44
C ALA A 10 2.82 53.96 -44.56
N ARG A 11 2.79 52.71 -44.08
CA ARG A 11 1.87 52.31 -43.01
C ARG A 11 2.44 51.19 -42.13
N PHE A 12 2.91 51.62 -40.97
CA PHE A 12 2.71 51.05 -39.61
C PHE A 12 2.96 49.55 -39.35
N LEU A 13 3.97 49.29 -38.50
CA LEU A 13 4.01 48.14 -37.56
C LEU A 13 2.85 48.25 -36.55
N PRO A 14 2.32 47.12 -36.04
CA PRO A 14 2.60 46.76 -34.64
C PRO A 14 2.74 45.23 -34.37
N ILE A 15 3.73 44.82 -33.57
CA ILE A 15 3.64 44.40 -32.15
C ILE A 15 3.26 42.92 -31.93
N SER A 16 4.24 42.20 -31.36
CA SER A 16 4.14 41.08 -30.41
C SER A 16 3.43 39.78 -30.81
N THR A 17 4.23 38.78 -31.16
CA THR A 17 3.96 37.39 -30.77
C THR A 17 4.90 37.01 -29.63
N VAL A 18 4.36 37.04 -28.41
CA VAL A 18 4.95 36.37 -27.25
C VAL A 18 4.94 34.88 -27.56
N LEU A 19 6.09 34.33 -27.98
CA LEU A 19 6.25 32.89 -28.11
C LEU A 19 6.36 32.31 -26.69
N GLY A 20 5.24 31.78 -26.20
CA GLY A 20 5.13 31.09 -24.94
C GLY A 20 6.09 29.91 -24.88
N GLY A 21 7.16 30.05 -24.12
CA GLY A 21 7.95 28.94 -23.64
C GLY A 21 7.24 28.29 -22.46
N ALA A 22 6.18 27.53 -22.72
CA ALA A 22 5.68 26.56 -21.76
C ALA A 22 6.68 25.40 -21.73
N ALA A 23 7.71 25.52 -20.89
CA ALA A 23 8.55 24.40 -20.53
C ALA A 23 7.68 23.38 -19.78
N PHE A 24 7.15 22.40 -20.50
CA PHE A 24 6.61 21.19 -19.89
C PHE A 24 7.77 20.50 -19.16
N LEU A 25 7.83 20.68 -17.84
CA LEU A 25 8.56 19.79 -16.95
C LEU A 25 7.85 18.43 -17.00
N ALA A 26 8.12 17.66 -18.06
CA ALA A 26 7.87 16.24 -18.06
C ALA A 26 8.80 15.66 -16.98
N ALA A 27 8.27 15.53 -15.77
CA ALA A 27 8.92 14.78 -14.73
C ALA A 27 9.00 13.33 -15.23
N CYS A 28 10.18 12.94 -15.73
CA CYS A 28 10.52 11.54 -15.91
C CYS A 28 10.53 10.92 -14.51
N ALA A 29 9.40 10.38 -14.06
CA ALA A 29 9.40 9.42 -12.99
C ALA A 29 10.22 8.22 -13.50
N GLY A 30 11.49 8.16 -13.11
CA GLY A 30 12.35 7.02 -13.42
C GLY A 30 11.77 5.74 -12.84
N ASP A 31 12.24 4.60 -13.33
CA ASP A 31 11.83 3.30 -12.80
C ASP A 31 12.08 3.22 -11.29
N PRO A 32 11.20 2.56 -10.51
CA PRO A 32 11.37 2.44 -9.07
C PRO A 32 12.68 1.71 -8.74
N VAL A 33 13.52 2.34 -7.91
CA VAL A 33 14.74 1.72 -7.37
C VAL A 33 14.35 0.89 -6.16
N TYR A 34 14.62 -0.40 -6.21
CA TYR A 34 14.38 -1.32 -5.09
C TYR A 34 15.66 -1.58 -4.30
N VAL A 35 15.54 -1.61 -2.98
CA VAL A 35 16.62 -1.91 -2.04
C VAL A 35 16.25 -3.10 -1.16
N ALA A 36 17.22 -3.63 -0.43
CA ALA A 36 16.94 -4.62 0.60
C ALA A 36 16.03 -4.00 1.67
N CYS A 37 15.01 -4.74 2.09
CA CYS A 37 14.15 -4.31 3.17
C CYS A 37 14.91 -4.34 4.51
N PRO A 38 14.58 -3.42 5.43
CA PRO A 38 14.85 -3.61 6.85
C PRO A 38 14.27 -4.94 7.35
N GLU A 39 14.68 -5.36 8.54
CA GLU A 39 14.17 -6.59 9.13
C GLU A 39 12.63 -6.52 9.26
N ILE A 40 11.94 -7.52 8.70
CA ILE A 40 10.50 -7.72 8.84
C ILE A 40 10.30 -9.09 9.47
N THR A 41 9.76 -9.13 10.68
CA THR A 41 9.55 -10.38 11.42
C THR A 41 8.12 -10.53 11.90
N ALA A 42 7.74 -11.76 12.19
CA ALA A 42 6.52 -12.08 12.90
C ALA A 42 6.86 -13.14 13.97
N PRO A 43 6.75 -12.81 15.26
CA PRO A 43 7.11 -13.75 16.31
C PRO A 43 6.13 -14.93 16.32
N PRO A 44 6.56 -16.16 16.66
CA PRO A 44 5.70 -17.34 16.60
C PRO A 44 4.35 -17.18 17.31
N GLU A 45 4.35 -16.55 18.48
CA GLU A 45 3.17 -16.23 19.28
C GLU A 45 2.21 -15.25 18.61
N GLY A 46 2.71 -14.39 17.72
CA GLY A 46 1.93 -13.42 16.95
C GLY A 46 1.48 -13.93 15.58
N THR A 47 1.83 -15.16 15.19
CA THR A 47 1.53 -15.68 13.83
C THR A 47 0.19 -16.39 13.71
N ALA A 48 -0.55 -16.56 14.81
CA ALA A 48 -1.85 -17.21 14.83
C ALA A 48 -2.84 -16.48 15.73
N ALA A 49 -4.10 -16.46 15.33
CA ALA A 49 -5.20 -15.93 16.12
C ALA A 49 -6.51 -16.64 15.76
N PHE A 50 -7.51 -16.49 16.62
CA PHE A 50 -8.88 -16.90 16.30
C PHE A 50 -9.74 -15.67 15.97
N ARG A 51 -10.71 -15.85 15.08
CA ARG A 51 -11.69 -14.81 14.72
C ARG A 51 -13.08 -15.38 14.59
N LYS A 52 -14.09 -14.51 14.61
CA LYS A 52 -15.46 -14.88 14.29
C LYS A 52 -15.84 -14.38 12.90
N ILE A 53 -16.67 -15.14 12.21
CA ILE A 53 -17.39 -14.66 11.03
C ILE A 53 -18.60 -13.87 11.52
N ASP A 54 -18.76 -12.62 11.06
CA ASP A 54 -19.72 -11.66 11.60
C ASP A 54 -21.16 -12.20 11.66
N VAL A 55 -21.63 -12.77 10.56
CA VAL A 55 -23.03 -13.20 10.40
C VAL A 55 -23.32 -14.54 11.06
N THR A 56 -22.36 -15.47 11.02
CA THR A 56 -22.58 -16.85 11.48
C THR A 56 -22.08 -17.09 12.91
N GLY A 57 -21.24 -16.18 13.44
CA GLY A 57 -20.57 -16.34 14.73
C GLY A 57 -19.54 -17.47 14.77
N GLU A 58 -19.28 -18.14 13.64
CA GLU A 58 -18.37 -19.28 13.58
C GLU A 58 -16.93 -18.84 13.84
N VAL A 59 -16.25 -19.57 14.72
CA VAL A 59 -14.84 -19.34 15.04
C VAL A 59 -13.94 -19.95 13.96
N ILE A 60 -12.98 -19.17 13.49
CA ILE A 60 -11.98 -19.56 12.48
C ILE A 60 -10.56 -19.44 13.02
N ASP A 61 -9.69 -20.36 12.61
CA ASP A 61 -8.24 -20.31 12.84
C ASP A 61 -7.61 -19.45 11.74
N VAL A 62 -6.98 -18.34 12.13
CA VAL A 62 -6.29 -17.40 11.26
C VAL A 62 -4.80 -17.52 11.51
N ARG A 63 -4.01 -17.71 10.45
CA ARG A 63 -2.55 -17.79 10.55
C ARG A 63 -1.88 -16.91 9.51
N MET A 64 -0.77 -16.31 9.87
CA MET A 64 0.16 -15.76 8.89
C MET A 64 0.73 -16.91 8.06
N ASN A 65 0.74 -16.72 6.75
CA ASN A 65 1.12 -17.70 5.75
C ASN A 65 2.05 -17.04 4.72
N GLY A 66 3.15 -16.48 5.23
CA GLY A 66 4.16 -15.77 4.46
C GLY A 66 4.01 -14.26 4.53
N VAL A 67 5.15 -13.56 4.54
CA VAL A 67 5.23 -12.10 4.49
C VAL A 67 6.24 -11.75 3.40
N ARG A 68 5.87 -10.80 2.53
CA ARG A 68 6.76 -10.30 1.48
C ARG A 68 6.83 -8.78 1.55
N GLY A 69 8.04 -8.26 1.70
CA GLY A 69 8.33 -6.83 1.59
C GLY A 69 8.78 -6.44 0.19
N LEU A 70 8.43 -5.23 -0.23
CA LEU A 70 8.98 -4.52 -1.37
C LEU A 70 9.45 -3.16 -0.86
N CYS A 71 10.73 -2.83 -1.08
CA CYS A 71 11.34 -1.70 -0.37
C CYS A 71 12.03 -0.73 -1.31
N GLN A 72 11.84 0.56 -1.04
CA GLN A 72 12.36 1.67 -1.82
C GLN A 72 13.06 2.67 -0.89
N PRO A 73 14.21 3.22 -1.29
CA PRO A 73 14.90 4.22 -0.47
C PRO A 73 14.08 5.50 -0.42
N VAL A 74 14.01 6.13 0.76
CA VAL A 74 13.46 7.47 0.98
C VAL A 74 14.46 8.30 1.77
N ASP A 75 14.21 9.59 1.94
CA ASP A 75 15.12 10.44 2.72
C ASP A 75 15.12 10.01 4.20
N GLY A 76 16.29 9.68 4.74
CA GLY A 76 16.47 9.22 6.12
C GLY A 76 15.88 7.84 6.45
N GLY A 77 15.57 7.01 5.44
CA GLY A 77 15.00 5.69 5.69
C GLY A 77 14.63 4.87 4.46
N THR A 78 13.71 3.94 4.67
CA THR A 78 13.20 3.02 3.64
C THR A 78 11.67 2.97 3.71
N ARG A 79 11.02 3.19 2.58
CA ARG A 79 9.60 2.84 2.40
C ARG A 79 9.49 1.34 2.25
N VAL A 80 8.62 0.73 3.03
CA VAL A 80 8.37 -0.71 3.08
C VAL A 80 6.90 -0.96 2.76
N ASP A 81 6.64 -1.57 1.61
CA ASP A 81 5.32 -2.10 1.27
C ASP A 81 5.29 -3.61 1.58
N VAL A 82 4.37 -4.05 2.41
CA VAL A 82 4.28 -5.43 2.91
C VAL A 82 3.00 -6.10 2.45
N ALA A 83 3.14 -7.28 1.84
CA ALA A 83 2.06 -8.22 1.59
C ALA A 83 2.10 -9.34 2.64
N ILE A 84 1.06 -9.40 3.46
CA ILE A 84 0.88 -10.36 4.56
C ILE A 84 -0.09 -11.43 4.08
N GLY A 85 0.45 -12.59 3.71
CA GLY A 85 -0.33 -13.75 3.36
C GLY A 85 -1.01 -14.30 4.61
N LEU A 86 -2.31 -14.59 4.50
CA LEU A 86 -3.09 -15.19 5.57
C LEU A 86 -3.64 -16.54 5.12
N LYS A 87 -3.84 -17.43 6.09
CA LYS A 87 -4.58 -18.66 5.93
C LYS A 87 -5.68 -18.67 6.96
N MET A 88 -6.93 -18.67 6.52
CA MET A 88 -8.08 -18.69 7.40
C MET A 88 -8.84 -19.99 7.18
N LYS A 89 -9.08 -20.73 8.27
CA LYS A 89 -9.64 -22.07 8.22
C LYS A 89 -10.79 -22.22 9.21
N ARG A 90 -11.92 -22.67 8.68
CA ARG A 90 -13.09 -23.09 9.43
C ARG A 90 -12.93 -24.51 10.01
N PRO A 91 -13.52 -24.81 11.17
CA PRO A 91 -13.72 -26.16 11.68
C PRO A 91 -14.39 -27.07 10.64
N ALA A 92 -14.39 -28.39 10.87
CA ALA A 92 -15.14 -29.29 10.01
C ALA A 92 -16.64 -29.13 10.31
N ALA A 93 -17.46 -29.00 9.27
CA ALA A 93 -18.91 -28.91 9.35
C ALA A 93 -19.54 -29.55 8.10
N GLU A 94 -20.82 -29.88 8.17
CA GLU A 94 -21.58 -30.45 7.04
C GLU A 94 -21.82 -29.42 5.93
N SER A 95 -21.95 -28.15 6.29
CA SER A 95 -22.10 -27.04 5.37
C SER A 95 -21.39 -25.80 5.87
N PHE A 96 -21.06 -24.91 4.93
CA PHE A 96 -20.31 -23.68 5.18
C PHE A 96 -21.09 -22.51 4.59
N ALA A 97 -21.89 -21.83 5.40
CA ALA A 97 -22.56 -20.61 4.98
C ALA A 97 -21.54 -19.49 4.74
N GLY A 98 -21.77 -18.66 3.73
CA GLY A 98 -20.95 -17.50 3.44
C GLY A 98 -21.02 -16.44 4.54
N GLY A 99 -20.01 -15.59 4.60
CA GLY A 99 -19.92 -14.52 5.58
C GLY A 99 -18.62 -13.73 5.45
N VAL A 100 -18.48 -12.69 6.26
CA VAL A 100 -17.28 -11.85 6.32
C VAL A 100 -16.57 -12.11 7.63
N ALA A 101 -15.25 -12.16 7.58
CA ALA A 101 -14.40 -12.17 8.75
C ALA A 101 -13.48 -10.94 8.69
N GLU A 102 -13.28 -10.33 9.85
CA GLU A 102 -12.33 -9.25 10.05
C GLU A 102 -11.08 -9.80 10.74
N VAL A 103 -9.91 -9.43 10.22
CA VAL A 103 -8.61 -9.83 10.74
C VAL A 103 -7.84 -8.57 11.06
N GLU A 104 -7.36 -8.47 12.29
CA GLU A 104 -6.52 -7.36 12.71
C GLU A 104 -5.07 -7.82 12.76
N VAL A 105 -4.20 -7.05 12.12
CA VAL A 105 -2.75 -7.20 12.18
C VAL A 105 -2.17 -5.95 12.82
N MET A 106 -1.38 -6.11 13.88
CA MET A 106 -0.56 -5.05 14.43
C MET A 106 0.81 -5.02 13.75
N ALA A 107 1.26 -3.82 13.45
CA ALA A 107 2.60 -3.50 12.99
C ALA A 107 3.31 -2.69 14.08
N PHE A 108 4.38 -3.24 14.64
CA PHE A 108 5.23 -2.57 15.60
C PHE A 108 6.50 -2.12 14.90
N ILE A 109 6.81 -0.84 15.03
CA ILE A 109 8.05 -0.27 14.53
C ILE A 109 8.98 -0.15 15.72
N ILE A 110 10.11 -0.83 15.60
CA ILE A 110 11.08 -0.98 16.68
C ILE A 110 12.36 -0.28 16.23
N ASP A 111 12.92 0.55 17.10
CA ASP A 111 14.21 1.19 16.87
C ASP A 111 15.41 0.26 17.15
N ALA A 112 16.61 0.77 16.93
CA ALA A 112 17.85 0.02 17.16
C ALA A 112 18.11 -0.35 18.63
N ASP A 113 17.40 0.28 19.59
CA ASP A 113 17.49 0.00 21.03
C ASP A 113 16.40 -0.99 21.50
N ASP A 114 15.73 -1.68 20.57
CA ASP A 114 14.60 -2.58 20.83
C ASP A 114 13.38 -1.92 21.48
N LYS A 115 13.19 -0.62 21.27
CA LYS A 115 12.01 0.10 21.76
C LYS A 115 10.96 0.23 20.67
N VAL A 116 9.71 -0.06 21.04
CA VAL A 116 8.55 0.24 20.18
C VAL A 116 8.38 1.75 20.12
N VAL A 117 8.59 2.33 18.94
CA VAL A 117 8.46 3.78 18.70
C VAL A 117 7.12 4.14 18.06
N ARG A 118 6.51 3.20 17.33
CA ARG A 118 5.15 3.34 16.76
C ARG A 118 4.47 1.98 16.67
N THR A 119 3.16 1.98 16.83
CA THR A 119 2.29 0.81 16.64
C THR A 119 1.13 1.21 15.75
N ASP A 120 0.94 0.48 14.66
CA ASP A 120 -0.19 0.63 13.76
C ASP A 120 -1.05 -0.64 13.75
N THR A 121 -2.33 -0.48 13.44
CA THR A 121 -3.26 -1.60 13.29
C THR A 121 -3.87 -1.58 11.89
N VAL A 122 -3.77 -2.71 11.21
CA VAL A 122 -4.35 -2.96 9.89
C VAL A 122 -5.57 -3.86 10.07
N LEU A 123 -6.75 -3.30 9.80
CA LEU A 123 -8.00 -4.07 9.76
C LEU A 123 -8.23 -4.58 8.33
N TYR A 124 -8.21 -5.89 8.17
CA TYR A 124 -8.44 -6.56 6.90
C TYR A 124 -9.76 -7.32 6.91
N LYS A 125 -10.64 -7.05 5.94
CA LYS A 125 -11.93 -7.72 5.80
C LYS A 125 -11.91 -8.68 4.62
N THR A 126 -12.44 -9.89 4.81
CA THR A 126 -12.48 -10.88 3.75
C THR A 126 -13.71 -11.77 3.84
N GLY A 127 -14.19 -12.18 2.67
CA GLY A 127 -15.39 -13.00 2.54
C GLY A 127 -15.07 -14.48 2.41
N PHE A 128 -15.81 -15.32 3.14
CA PHE A 128 -16.02 -16.71 2.81
C PHE A 128 -17.23 -16.83 1.88
N ARG A 129 -17.05 -17.41 0.70
CA ARG A 129 -18.17 -17.79 -0.16
C ARG A 129 -18.84 -19.05 0.38
N ASP A 130 -20.09 -19.30 -0.01
CA ASP A 130 -20.79 -20.54 0.32
C ASP A 130 -19.97 -21.77 -0.08
N GLY A 131 -19.91 -22.76 0.82
CA GLY A 131 -19.14 -23.98 0.65
C GLY A 131 -17.64 -23.84 0.94
N MET A 132 -17.12 -22.63 1.17
CA MET A 132 -15.70 -22.43 1.43
C MET A 132 -15.34 -22.69 2.90
N ARG A 133 -14.48 -23.67 3.11
CA ARG A 133 -13.86 -23.96 4.41
C ARG A 133 -12.57 -23.18 4.66
N ILE A 134 -11.79 -22.92 3.61
CA ILE A 134 -10.46 -22.32 3.70
C ILE A 134 -10.35 -21.19 2.68
N VAL A 135 -9.80 -20.05 3.10
CA VAL A 135 -9.44 -18.91 2.23
C VAL A 135 -7.98 -18.50 2.48
N TYR A 136 -7.34 -17.94 1.45
CA TYR A 136 -5.96 -17.46 1.49
C TYR A 136 -5.88 -15.98 1.09
N PRO A 137 -6.33 -15.05 1.95
CA PRO A 137 -6.25 -13.64 1.63
C PRO A 137 -4.84 -13.08 1.76
N VAL A 138 -4.64 -11.90 1.20
CA VAL A 138 -3.44 -11.09 1.37
C VAL A 138 -3.87 -9.73 1.93
N ALA A 139 -3.35 -9.37 3.09
CA ALA A 139 -3.47 -8.03 3.65
C ALA A 139 -2.25 -7.20 3.23
N GLU A 140 -2.47 -5.93 2.88
CA GLU A 140 -1.41 -5.02 2.45
C GLU A 140 -1.21 -3.93 3.50
N TYR A 141 0.05 -3.56 3.74
CA TYR A 141 0.47 -2.51 4.66
C TYR A 141 1.64 -1.75 4.05
N SER A 142 1.76 -0.46 4.32
CA SER A 142 2.83 0.39 3.79
C SER A 142 3.26 1.37 4.86
N ASP A 143 4.56 1.52 5.04
CA ASP A 143 5.11 2.52 5.97
C ASP A 143 6.53 2.96 5.57
N GLU A 144 6.99 4.06 6.16
CA GLU A 144 8.35 4.57 6.08
C GLU A 144 9.08 4.29 7.41
N LEU A 145 10.13 3.47 7.34
CA LEU A 145 10.98 3.14 8.46
C LEU A 145 12.25 4.00 8.40
N SER A 146 12.54 4.72 9.47
CA SER A 146 13.81 5.45 9.59
C SER A 146 14.99 4.48 9.65
N ASP A 147 16.18 4.96 9.30
CA ASP A 147 17.40 4.14 9.38
C ASP A 147 17.56 3.49 10.77
N GLY A 148 17.84 2.19 10.76
CA GLY A 148 17.98 1.37 11.97
C GLY A 148 16.67 0.89 12.59
N GLN A 149 15.50 1.28 12.04
CA GLN A 149 14.22 0.72 12.46
C GLN A 149 13.92 -0.61 11.75
N ARG A 150 13.10 -1.42 12.41
CA ARG A 150 12.59 -2.70 11.91
C ARG A 150 11.09 -2.83 12.16
N LEU A 151 10.47 -3.73 11.41
CA LEU A 151 9.03 -3.99 11.46
C LEU A 151 8.76 -5.37 12.07
N VAL A 152 7.87 -5.42 13.06
CA VAL A 152 7.35 -6.64 13.65
C VAL A 152 5.85 -6.71 13.43
N LEU A 153 5.37 -7.81 12.85
CA LEU A 153 3.96 -8.03 12.56
C LEU A 153 3.39 -9.08 13.51
N ALA A 154 2.19 -8.84 14.02
CA ALA A 154 1.45 -9.82 14.82
C ALA A 154 -0.04 -9.77 14.50
N LEU A 155 -0.69 -10.92 14.45
CA LEU A 155 -2.14 -11.01 14.48
C LEU A 155 -2.59 -10.62 15.88
N VAL A 156 -3.58 -9.73 15.97
CA VAL A 156 -4.20 -9.43 17.27
C VAL A 156 -4.90 -10.70 17.74
N PRO A 157 -4.66 -11.22 18.95
CA PRO A 157 -5.47 -12.31 19.46
C PRO A 157 -6.87 -11.78 19.79
N GLU A 158 -7.88 -12.52 19.38
CA GLU A 158 -9.25 -12.32 19.83
C GLU A 158 -9.82 -13.68 20.18
N LEU A 159 -10.53 -13.75 21.31
CA LEU A 159 -11.07 -14.93 22.02
C LEU A 159 -10.24 -15.41 23.21
#